data_AF-A0A101IDB3-F1
#
_entry.id   AF-A0A101IDB3-F1
#
_cell.length_a   1.000
_cell.length_b   1.000
_cell.length_c   1.000
_cell.angle_alpha   90.00
_cell.angle_beta   90.00
_cell.angle_gamma   90.00
#
_symmetry.space_group_name_H-M   'P 1'
#
loop_
_entity.id
_entity.type
_entity.pdbx_description
1 polymer ?
#
loop_
_entity_poly.entity_id
_entity_poly.type
_entity_poly.pdbx_seq_one_letter_code
_entity_poly.pdbx_strand_id
1 'polypeptide(L)' 'MTFKLMIPNTEGELQQELMDDEARILAGGTDLMVQMRSGKVAPTRVVSIKKLERLK' A
#
# COMPACT_ATOMS: atom_id res chain seq x y z
N MET A 1 0.68 -10.24 -12.27
CA MET A 1 1.23 -9.03 -11.62
C MET A 1 1.62 -9.42 -10.21
N THR A 2 2.92 -9.48 -9.93
CA THR A 2 3.42 -9.83 -8.60
C THR A 2 3.71 -8.53 -7.87
N PHE A 3 3.00 -8.27 -6.78
CA PHE A 3 3.28 -7.13 -5.89
C PHE A 3 3.47 -7.65 -4.48
N LYS A 4 4.36 -7.01 -3.73
CA LYS A 4 4.59 -7.34 -2.32
C LYS A 4 3.59 -6.58 -1.46
N LEU A 5 2.75 -7.30 -0.71
CA LEU A 5 1.86 -6.71 0.28
C LEU A 5 2.59 -6.60 1.63
N MET A 6 2.69 -5.39 2.15
CA MET A 6 3.23 -5.10 3.49
C MET A 6 2.14 -4.50 4.37
N ILE A 7 2.08 -4.92 5.62
CA ILE A 7 1.11 -4.43 6.60
C ILE A 7 1.89 -3.95 7.82
N PRO A 8 2.35 -2.68 7.80
CA PRO A 8 3.08 -2.12 8.93
C PRO A 8 2.20 -2.05 10.17
N ASN A 9 2.79 -2.38 11.32
CA ASN A 9 2.11 -2.25 12.62
C ASN A 9 2.51 -0.93 13.31
N THR A 10 3.52 -0.25 12.79
CA THR A 10 4.03 1.03 13.32
C THR A 10 4.20 2.07 12.20
N GLU A 11 4.20 3.34 12.57
CA GLU A 11 4.45 4.44 11.63
C GLU A 11 5.87 4.40 11.04
N GLY A 12 6.86 3.94 11.82
CA GLY A 12 8.24 3.82 11.36
C GLY A 12 8.38 2.81 10.20
N GLU A 13 7.74 1.65 10.33
CA GLU A 13 7.66 0.68 9.23
C GLU A 13 6.92 1.25 8.02
N LEU A 14 5.83 1.98 8.24
CA LEU A 14 5.09 2.63 7.14
C LEU A 14 5.98 3.61 6.37
N GLN A 15 6.71 4.49 7.07
CA GLN A 15 7.59 5.46 6.43
C GLN A 15 8.71 4.79 5.64
N GLN A 16 9.34 3.76 6.22
CA GLN A 16 10.42 3.03 5.57
C GLN A 16 9.93 2.32 4.30
N GLU A 17 8.71 1.78 4.32
CA GLU A 17 8.12 1.10 3.17
C GLU A 17 7.63 2.08 2.08
N LEU A 18 7.29 3.32 2.47
CA LEU A 18 6.93 4.41 1.55
C LEU A 18 8.13 5.13 0.93
N MET A 19 9.35 4.85 1.38
CA MET A 19 10.57 5.34 0.72
C MET A 19 10.82 4.67 -0.65
N ASP A 20 10.09 3.61 -0.96
CA ASP A 20 10.11 2.96 -2.28
C ASP A 20 9.16 3.72 -3.23
N ASP A 21 9.69 4.30 -4.32
CA ASP A 21 8.93 5.16 -5.25
C ASP A 21 7.73 4.45 -5.90
N GLU A 22 7.77 3.11 -5.96
CA GLU A 22 6.71 2.27 -6.49
C GLU A 22 5.74 1.74 -5.42
N ALA A 23 5.91 2.16 -4.17
CA ALA A 23 4.97 1.84 -3.10
C ALA A 23 3.64 2.60 -3.29
N ARG A 24 2.53 1.89 -3.04
CA ARG A 24 1.19 2.47 -2.99
C ARG A 24 0.47 2.11 -1.70
N ILE A 25 -0.18 3.09 -1.10
CA ILE A 25 -0.94 2.92 0.14
C ILE A 25 -2.28 2.24 -0.17
N LEU A 26 -2.61 1.22 0.62
CA LEU A 26 -3.87 0.49 0.60
C LEU A 26 -4.65 0.77 1.89
N ALA A 27 -5.52 1.77 1.85
CA ALA A 27 -6.43 2.13 2.94
C ALA A 27 -7.72 1.29 2.89
N GLY A 28 -8.69 1.70 2.05
CA GLY A 28 -9.96 0.98 1.83
C GLY A 28 -9.91 -0.13 0.77
N GLY A 29 -8.80 -0.23 0.03
CA GLY A 29 -8.55 -1.28 -0.96
C GLY A 29 -9.22 -1.11 -2.32
N THR A 30 -10.44 -0.55 -2.36
CA THR A 30 -11.27 -0.54 -3.59
C THR A 30 -10.65 0.25 -4.74
N ASP A 31 -10.16 1.48 -4.50
CA ASP A 31 -9.65 2.32 -5.57
C ASP A 31 -8.34 1.79 -6.17
N LEU A 32 -7.38 1.41 -5.34
CA LEU A 32 -6.10 0.86 -5.79
C LEU A 32 -6.30 -0.45 -6.58
N MET A 33 -7.18 -1.34 -6.11
CA MET A 33 -7.52 -2.58 -6.84
C MET A 33 -8.15 -2.29 -8.21
N VAL A 34 -9.02 -1.28 -8.31
CA VAL A 34 -9.63 -0.86 -9.58
C VAL A 34 -8.58 -0.28 -10.52
N GLN A 35 -7.68 0.58 -10.02
CA GLN A 35 -6.61 1.15 -10.83
C GLN A 35 -5.65 0.06 -11.34
N MET A 36 -5.27 -0.91 -10.51
CA MET A 36 -4.43 -2.05 -10.91
C MET A 36 -5.12 -2.92 -11.97
N ARG A 37 -6.41 -3.22 -11.78
CA ARG A 37 -7.19 -4.00 -12.75
C ARG A 37 -7.35 -3.29 -14.08
N SER A 38 -7.40 -1.96 -14.09
CA SER A 38 -7.44 -1.14 -15.30
C SER A 38 -6.07 -0.94 -15.97
N GLY A 39 -4.98 -1.43 -15.37
CA GLY A 39 -3.61 -1.26 -15.87
C GLY A 39 -3.06 0.17 -15.75
N LYS A 40 -3.77 1.08 -15.06
CA LYS A 40 -3.34 2.48 -14.86
C LYS A 40 -2.16 2.59 -13.90
N VAL A 41 -2.04 1.66 -12.96
CA VAL A 41 -0.95 1.58 -12.00
C VAL A 41 -0.49 0.14 -11.87
N ALA A 42 0.82 -0.05 -11.78
CA ALA A 42 1.44 -1.36 -11.57
C ALA A 42 2.47 -1.28 -10.44
N PRO A 43 2.02 -1.04 -9.19
CA PRO A 43 2.94 -0.97 -8.05
C PRO A 43 3.61 -2.32 -7.83
N THR A 44 4.92 -2.30 -7.61
CA THR A 44 5.68 -3.47 -7.16
C THR A 44 5.49 -3.72 -5.66
N ARG A 45 5.05 -2.69 -4.92
CA ARG A 45 4.82 -2.75 -3.48
C ARG A 45 3.51 -2.07 -3.06
N VAL A 46 2.75 -2.74 -2.21
CA VAL A 46 1.48 -2.25 -1.67
C VAL A 46 1.54 -2.27 -0.15
N VAL A 47 1.26 -1.14 0.48
CA VAL A 47 1.39 -0.96 1.93
C VAL A 47 0.02 -0.70 2.54
N SER A 48 -0.50 -1.66 3.33
CA SER A 48 -1.82 -1.51 3.95
C SER A 48 -1.75 -0.81 5.29
N ILE A 49 -2.46 0.32 5.40
CA ILE A 49 -2.56 1.09 6.64
C ILE A 49 -3.73 0.65 7.53
N LYS A 50 -4.46 -0.41 7.17
CA LYS A 50 -5.67 -0.87 7.89
C LYS A 50 -5.41 -1.22 9.36
N LYS A 51 -4.19 -1.61 9.71
CA LYS A 51 -3.78 -1.98 11.07
C LYS A 51 -3.21 -0.82 11.89
N LEU A 52 -3.01 0.36 11.30
CA LEU A 52 -2.56 1.53 12.04
C LEU A 52 -3.75 2.12 12.80
N GLU A 53 -3.95 1.65 14.03
CA GLU A 53 -5.03 2.09 14.91
C GLU A 53 -5.03 3.61 15.15
N ARG A 54 -3.88 4.28 15.01
CA ARG A 54 -3.76 5.75 15.16
C ARG A 54 -4.34 6.54 13.97
N LEU A 55 -4.62 5.89 12.84
CA LEU A 55 -5.21 6.49 11.63
C LEU A 55 -6.71 6.16 11.49
N LYS A 56 -7.31 5.48 12.48
CA LYS A 56 -8.76 5.25 12.55
C LYS A 56 -9.51 6.43 13.15
#